data_AF-A0A8S2XBN9-F1
#
_entry.id   AF-A0A8S2XBN9-F1
#
_cell.length_a   1.000
_cell.length_b   1.000
_cell.length_c   1.000
_cell.angle_alpha   90.00
_cell.angle_beta   90.00
_cell.angle_gamma   90.00
#
_symmetry.space_group_name_H-M   'P 1'
#
loop_
_entity.id
_entity.type
_entity.pdbx_description
1 polymer ?
#
loop_
_entity_poly.entity_id
_entity_poly.type
_entity_poly.pdbx_seq_one_letter_code
_entity_poly.pdbx_strand_id
1 'polypeptide(L)'
;VFLGHTENQTVPIVLPCTTEDKERFKSSNASLIALYFNEKPVAILRKPEYYEHRKEERCSRVFGMYDAGHPHIKMIMDSGDWLIGGDLEVFERIRWNDGLDHFRLTPNELRQRFRDIKADCVFAFQLRNPIHNGHALLMQTTKQLLLDRGFKNPVLLLHPLGGWIKEDDVPLPTRMAQHQAVLDDVDDVLDRSRTVLA
;
A
#
# COMPACT_ATOMS: atom_id res chain seq x y z
N VAL A 1 -12.48 -16.95 -11.57
CA VAL A 1 -13.74 -16.92 -10.79
C VAL A 1 -13.41 -17.45 -9.42
N PHE A 2 -13.22 -16.56 -8.45
CA PHE A 2 -12.98 -16.95 -7.05
C PHE A 2 -14.32 -17.30 -6.38
N LEU A 3 -14.25 -18.18 -5.38
CA LEU A 3 -15.31 -19.08 -4.89
C LEU A 3 -16.49 -18.38 -4.20
N GLY A 4 -17.43 -17.78 -4.94
CA GLY A 4 -18.79 -17.47 -4.42
C GLY A 4 -18.89 -16.45 -3.27
N HIS A 5 -17.78 -15.83 -2.88
CA HIS A 5 -17.74 -14.70 -1.94
C HIS A 5 -17.51 -13.40 -2.68
N THR A 6 -18.16 -12.32 -2.23
CA THR A 6 -17.89 -10.97 -2.74
C THR A 6 -16.56 -10.50 -2.16
N GLU A 7 -15.49 -10.65 -2.91
CA GLU A 7 -14.18 -10.09 -2.59
C GLU A 7 -14.00 -8.74 -3.30
N ASN A 8 -13.52 -7.73 -2.58
CA ASN A 8 -13.21 -6.43 -3.16
C ASN A 8 -11.70 -6.34 -3.43
N GLN A 9 -11.32 -6.47 -4.71
CA GLN A 9 -9.97 -6.20 -5.20
C GLN A 9 -10.06 -5.45 -6.53
N THR A 10 -10.09 -4.12 -6.44
CA THR A 10 -10.38 -3.24 -7.58
C THR A 10 -9.14 -2.84 -8.38
N VAL A 11 -7.93 -3.13 -7.87
CA VAL A 11 -6.66 -2.78 -8.51
C VAL A 11 -5.87 -4.06 -8.85
N PRO A 12 -5.38 -4.22 -10.09
CA PRO A 12 -4.53 -5.34 -10.45
C PRO A 12 -3.17 -5.30 -9.72
N ILE A 13 -2.82 -6.39 -9.05
CA ILE A 13 -1.50 -6.61 -8.44
C ILE A 13 -0.79 -7.64 -9.32
N VAL A 14 0.13 -7.17 -10.16
CA VAL A 14 0.70 -7.97 -11.26
C VAL A 14 2.20 -7.72 -11.40
N LEU A 15 2.92 -8.70 -11.94
CA LEU A 15 4.34 -8.60 -12.27
C LEU A 15 4.51 -8.54 -13.80
N PRO A 16 4.87 -7.39 -14.40
CA PRO A 16 5.15 -7.31 -15.82
C PRO A 16 6.50 -7.94 -16.16
N CYS A 17 6.61 -8.55 -17.34
CA CYS A 17 7.86 -9.06 -17.90
C CYS A 17 7.96 -8.74 -19.39
N THR A 18 9.19 -8.64 -19.91
CA THR A 18 9.41 -8.44 -21.34
C THR A 18 9.10 -9.73 -22.12
N THR A 19 9.01 -9.61 -23.45
CA THR A 19 8.84 -10.77 -24.32
C THR A 19 10.06 -11.69 -24.22
N GLU A 20 11.27 -11.15 -24.13
CA GLU A 20 12.52 -11.89 -24.00
C GLU A 20 12.56 -12.71 -22.71
N ASP A 21 12.18 -12.10 -21.58
CA ASP A 21 12.09 -12.79 -20.29
C ASP A 21 11.08 -13.93 -20.34
N LYS A 22 9.89 -13.68 -20.91
CA LYS A 22 8.85 -14.70 -21.09
C LYS A 22 9.38 -15.89 -21.90
N GLU A 23 10.00 -15.66 -23.05
CA GLU A 23 10.53 -16.74 -23.90
C GLU A 23 11.70 -17.47 -23.22
N ARG A 24 12.56 -16.77 -22.48
CA ARG A 24 13.63 -17.40 -21.68
C ARG A 24 13.09 -18.35 -20.62
N PHE A 25 12.06 -17.95 -19.88
CA PHE A 25 11.47 -18.78 -18.84
C PHE A 25 10.67 -19.96 -19.41
N LYS A 26 9.95 -19.75 -20.53
CA LYS A 26 9.20 -20.82 -21.20
C LYS A 26 10.13 -21.86 -21.84
N SER A 27 11.19 -21.44 -22.54
CA SER A 27 12.14 -22.35 -23.19
C SER A 27 12.93 -23.22 -22.20
N SER A 28 13.16 -22.72 -20.99
CA SER A 28 13.80 -23.48 -19.91
C SER A 28 12.84 -24.39 -19.11
N ASN A 29 11.53 -24.40 -19.44
CA ASN A 29 10.49 -25.06 -18.65
C ASN A 29 10.57 -24.70 -17.15
N ALA A 30 10.85 -23.43 -16.85
CA ALA A 30 11.03 -22.97 -15.48
C ALA A 30 9.72 -23.11 -14.69
N SER A 31 9.70 -24.02 -13.72
CA SER A 31 8.59 -24.17 -12.77
C SER A 31 8.68 -23.22 -11.58
N LEU A 32 9.85 -22.56 -11.42
CA LEU A 32 10.21 -21.66 -10.35
C LEU A 32 11.02 -20.48 -10.92
N ILE A 33 10.68 -19.26 -10.51
CA ILE A 33 11.39 -18.04 -10.89
C ILE A 33 11.80 -17.30 -9.61
N ALA A 34 13.09 -17.12 -9.39
CA ALA A 34 13.59 -16.29 -8.31
C ALA A 34 13.44 -14.80 -8.67
N LEU A 35 12.87 -14.01 -7.77
CA LEU A 35 12.72 -12.57 -7.91
C LEU A 35 13.85 -11.87 -7.15
N TYR A 36 14.55 -10.97 -7.84
CA TYR A 36 15.68 -10.23 -7.29
C TYR A 36 15.34 -8.74 -7.15
N PHE A 37 15.82 -8.14 -6.07
CA PHE A 37 15.81 -6.69 -5.85
C PHE A 37 17.17 -6.28 -5.29
N ASN A 38 17.82 -5.31 -5.92
CA ASN A 38 19.20 -4.90 -5.61
C ASN A 38 20.15 -6.12 -5.48
N GLU A 39 20.12 -7.00 -6.49
CA GLU A 39 20.94 -8.23 -6.57
C GLU A 39 20.69 -9.27 -5.45
N LYS A 40 19.76 -9.00 -4.52
CA LYS A 40 19.35 -9.95 -3.48
C LYS A 40 18.10 -10.73 -3.93
N PRO A 41 18.06 -12.06 -3.80
CA PRO A 41 16.84 -12.82 -3.99
C PRO A 41 15.87 -12.52 -2.84
N VAL A 42 14.65 -12.09 -3.16
CA VAL A 42 13.63 -11.67 -2.17
C VAL A 42 12.41 -12.57 -2.11
N ALA A 43 12.12 -13.28 -3.21
CA ALA A 43 10.98 -14.18 -3.30
C ALA A 43 11.20 -15.23 -4.40
N ILE A 44 10.34 -16.25 -4.41
CA ILE A 44 10.19 -17.19 -5.50
C ILE A 44 8.74 -17.19 -5.98
N LEU A 45 8.57 -17.15 -7.31
CA LEU A 45 7.28 -17.33 -7.96
C LEU A 45 7.22 -18.75 -8.50
N ARG A 46 6.24 -19.52 -8.04
CA ARG A 46 6.04 -20.92 -8.43
C ARG A 46 4.88 -21.04 -9.41
N LYS A 47 4.96 -22.05 -10.29
CA LYS A 47 3.94 -22.33 -11.32
C LYS A 47 3.59 -21.07 -12.15
N PRO A 48 4.59 -20.47 -12.83
CA PRO A 48 4.35 -19.23 -13.55
C PRO A 48 3.35 -19.42 -14.69
N GLU A 49 2.41 -18.49 -14.80
CA GLU A 49 1.45 -18.37 -15.90
C GLU A 49 1.65 -17.03 -16.60
N TYR A 50 1.58 -17.02 -17.94
CA TYR A 50 1.88 -15.83 -18.75
C TYR A 50 0.65 -15.35 -19.50
N TYR A 51 0.36 -14.05 -19.39
CA TYR A 51 -0.81 -13.43 -20.03
C TYR A 51 -0.41 -12.13 -20.73
N GLU A 52 -1.13 -11.77 -21.78
CA GLU A 52 -0.94 -10.47 -22.42
C GLU A 52 -1.32 -9.34 -21.46
N HIS A 53 -0.49 -8.30 -21.39
CA HIS A 53 -0.72 -7.19 -20.47
C HIS A 53 -1.87 -6.27 -20.94
N ARG A 54 -2.10 -6.15 -22.26
CA ARG A 54 -3.15 -5.30 -22.87
C ARG A 54 -3.23 -3.93 -22.18
N LYS A 55 -2.08 -3.24 -22.13
CA LYS A 55 -1.83 -2.06 -21.28
C LYS A 55 -2.88 -0.95 -21.40
N GLU A 56 -3.29 -0.59 -22.62
CA GLU A 56 -4.31 0.44 -22.85
C GLU A 56 -5.67 0.05 -22.27
N GLU A 57 -6.10 -1.21 -22.46
CA GLU A 57 -7.33 -1.74 -21.86
C GLU A 57 -7.24 -1.73 -20.33
N ARG A 58 -6.12 -2.21 -19.77
CA ARG A 58 -5.86 -2.19 -18.32
C ARG A 58 -5.98 -0.76 -17.79
N CYS A 59 -5.29 0.20 -18.41
CA CYS A 59 -5.29 1.59 -17.98
C CYS A 59 -6.69 2.19 -18.05
N SER A 60 -7.39 2.02 -19.19
CA SER A 60 -8.74 2.56 -19.39
C SER A 60 -9.73 2.02 -18.36
N ARG A 61 -9.65 0.72 -18.01
CA ARG A 61 -10.56 0.10 -17.03
C ARG A 61 -10.24 0.45 -15.58
N VAL A 62 -8.96 0.61 -15.24
CA VAL A 62 -8.52 0.87 -13.86
C VAL A 62 -8.59 2.36 -13.52
N PHE A 63 -8.15 3.23 -14.43
CA PHE A 63 -8.11 4.69 -14.21
C PHE A 63 -9.35 5.41 -14.75
N GLY A 64 -10.19 4.75 -15.55
CA GLY A 64 -11.30 5.39 -16.25
C GLY A 64 -10.87 6.31 -17.40
N MET A 65 -9.58 6.31 -17.74
CA MET A 65 -8.99 7.08 -18.83
C MET A 65 -7.70 6.43 -19.33
N TYR A 66 -7.23 6.88 -20.50
CA TYR A 66 -5.90 6.62 -20.99
C TYR A 66 -5.20 7.94 -21.31
N ASP A 67 -4.15 8.26 -20.54
CA ASP A 67 -3.27 9.40 -20.76
C ASP A 67 -1.83 8.99 -20.45
N ALA A 68 -0.98 8.99 -21.47
CA ALA A 68 0.44 8.65 -21.34
C ALA A 68 1.23 9.67 -20.49
N GLY A 69 0.68 10.87 -20.27
CA GLY A 69 1.23 11.87 -19.34
C GLY A 69 0.92 11.56 -17.87
N HIS A 70 -0.05 10.68 -17.57
CA HIS A 70 -0.35 10.32 -16.19
C HIS A 70 0.79 9.48 -15.60
N PRO A 71 1.41 9.88 -14.47
CA PRO A 71 2.64 9.27 -13.96
C PRO A 71 2.61 7.75 -13.83
N HIS A 72 1.53 7.19 -13.29
CA HIS A 72 1.41 5.74 -13.13
C HIS A 72 1.06 5.00 -14.44
N ILE A 73 0.35 5.67 -15.37
CA ILE A 73 0.06 5.07 -16.68
C ILE A 73 1.36 4.98 -17.47
N LYS A 74 2.19 6.04 -17.42
CA LYS A 74 3.54 6.02 -18.01
C LYS A 74 4.36 4.83 -17.52
N MET A 75 4.40 4.56 -16.21
CA MET A 75 5.10 3.38 -15.68
C MET A 75 4.56 2.05 -16.23
N ILE A 76 3.24 1.91 -16.38
CA ILE A 76 2.63 0.72 -16.98
C ILE A 76 3.02 0.60 -18.46
N MET A 77 3.02 1.70 -19.20
CA MET A 77 3.38 1.73 -20.61
C MET A 77 4.86 1.36 -20.84
N ASP A 78 5.74 1.88 -19.99
CA ASP A 78 7.19 1.63 -20.00
C ASP A 78 7.57 0.22 -19.49
N SER A 79 6.62 -0.52 -18.90
CA SER A 79 6.84 -1.89 -18.41
C SER A 79 6.76 -2.95 -19.53
N GLY A 80 6.92 -4.23 -19.19
CA GLY A 80 6.82 -5.33 -20.16
C GLY A 80 5.42 -5.56 -20.74
N ASP A 81 5.36 -6.19 -21.92
CA ASP A 81 4.10 -6.47 -22.65
C ASP A 81 3.35 -7.72 -22.17
N TRP A 82 3.98 -8.48 -21.26
CA TRP A 82 3.42 -9.68 -20.65
C TRP A 82 3.30 -9.49 -19.14
N LEU A 83 2.37 -10.22 -18.55
CA LEU A 83 2.22 -10.38 -17.10
C LEU A 83 2.55 -11.81 -16.72
N ILE A 84 3.19 -11.98 -15.55
CA ILE A 84 3.44 -13.28 -14.93
C ILE A 84 2.62 -13.40 -13.66
N GLY A 85 1.75 -14.41 -13.61
CA GLY A 85 1.03 -14.86 -12.40
C GLY A 85 1.67 -16.12 -11.82
N GLY A 86 1.36 -16.47 -10.57
CA GLY A 86 1.83 -17.68 -9.92
C GLY A 86 1.72 -17.62 -8.40
N ASP A 87 2.12 -18.71 -7.73
CA ASP A 87 2.16 -18.79 -6.28
C ASP A 87 3.43 -18.07 -5.77
N LEU A 88 3.27 -16.94 -5.07
CA LEU A 88 4.39 -16.15 -4.56
C LEU A 88 4.77 -16.57 -3.13
N GLU A 89 6.05 -16.86 -2.92
CA GLU A 89 6.63 -17.13 -1.61
C GLU A 89 7.76 -16.12 -1.34
N VAL A 90 7.57 -15.25 -0.36
CA VAL A 90 8.53 -14.20 0.03
C VAL A 90 9.42 -14.74 1.16
N PHE A 91 10.74 -14.60 1.03
CA PHE A 91 11.69 -15.26 1.93
C PHE A 91 11.80 -14.61 3.30
N GLU A 92 11.93 -13.27 3.31
CA GLU A 92 12.14 -12.49 4.52
C GLU A 92 11.16 -11.33 4.58
N ARG A 93 10.90 -10.84 5.79
CA ARG A 93 10.16 -9.60 5.96
C ARG A 93 10.91 -8.46 5.27
N ILE A 94 10.22 -7.74 4.40
CA ILE A 94 10.78 -6.56 3.74
C ILE A 94 11.05 -5.45 4.76
N ARG A 95 12.28 -4.94 4.71
CA ARG A 95 12.78 -3.78 5.47
C ARG A 95 13.44 -2.83 4.49
N TRP A 96 13.18 -1.54 4.65
CA TRP A 96 13.75 -0.50 3.79
C TRP A 96 15.02 0.11 4.38
N ASN A 97 15.25 -0.08 5.67
CA ASN A 97 16.42 0.42 6.41
C ASN A 97 16.63 1.94 6.25
N ASP A 98 15.52 2.69 6.13
CA ASP A 98 15.48 4.14 5.91
C ASP A 98 15.14 4.92 7.20
N GLY A 99 15.21 4.24 8.36
CA GLY A 99 14.82 4.79 9.64
C GLY A 99 13.32 4.78 9.93
N LEU A 100 12.45 4.38 8.98
CA LEU A 100 10.99 4.41 9.15
C LEU A 100 10.35 3.01 9.30
N ASP A 101 11.14 1.94 9.30
CA ASP A 101 10.64 0.56 9.35
C ASP A 101 9.83 0.22 10.62
N HIS A 102 9.98 1.00 11.68
CA HIS A 102 9.20 0.85 12.92
C HIS A 102 7.75 1.34 12.77
N PHE A 103 7.45 2.19 11.78
CA PHE A 103 6.09 2.54 11.40
C PHE A 103 5.44 1.49 10.50
N ARG A 104 6.23 0.72 9.73
CA ARG A 104 5.73 -0.27 8.76
C ARG A 104 5.20 -1.55 9.41
N LEU A 105 4.06 -1.42 10.08
CA LEU A 105 3.35 -2.51 10.72
C LEU A 105 2.55 -3.33 9.70
N THR A 106 2.64 -4.65 9.80
CA THR A 106 1.79 -5.58 9.06
C THR A 106 0.34 -5.51 9.57
N PRO A 107 -0.65 -5.98 8.79
CA PRO A 107 -2.04 -6.05 9.27
C PRO A 107 -2.20 -6.86 10.57
N ASN A 108 -1.38 -7.89 10.78
CA ASN A 108 -1.42 -8.68 12.02
C ASN A 108 -0.84 -7.92 13.22
N GLU A 109 0.24 -7.17 13.02
CA GLU A 109 0.80 -6.30 14.06
C GLU A 109 -0.13 -5.15 14.40
N LEU A 110 -0.78 -4.53 13.42
CA LEU A 110 -1.81 -3.50 13.64
C LEU A 110 -2.97 -4.06 14.46
N ARG A 111 -3.52 -5.22 14.07
CA ARG A 111 -4.58 -5.88 14.84
C ARG A 111 -4.15 -6.19 16.27
N GLN A 112 -2.90 -6.64 16.47
CA GLN A 112 -2.37 -6.86 17.82
C GLN A 112 -2.29 -5.54 18.59
N ARG A 113 -1.73 -4.50 17.99
CA ARG A 113 -1.60 -3.17 18.60
C ARG A 113 -2.95 -2.61 19.04
N PHE A 114 -4.00 -2.74 18.21
CA PHE A 114 -5.35 -2.30 18.55
C PHE A 114 -5.96 -3.09 19.71
N ARG A 115 -5.70 -4.40 19.80
CA ARG A 115 -6.10 -5.21 20.96
C ARG A 115 -5.38 -4.76 22.24
N ASP A 116 -4.08 -4.49 22.17
CA ASP A 116 -3.27 -4.10 23.32
C ASP A 116 -3.74 -2.77 23.93
N ILE A 117 -4.14 -1.81 23.09
CA ILE A 117 -4.70 -0.52 23.53
C ILE A 117 -6.21 -0.56 23.75
N LYS A 118 -6.83 -1.76 23.69
CA LYS A 118 -8.26 -2.00 23.93
C LYS A 118 -9.17 -1.12 23.07
N ALA A 119 -8.83 -0.95 21.79
CA ALA A 119 -9.69 -0.25 20.85
C ALA A 119 -11.00 -1.03 20.67
N ASP A 120 -12.14 -0.38 20.86
CA ASP A 120 -13.46 -0.96 20.57
C ASP A 120 -13.98 -0.58 19.18
N CYS A 121 -13.34 0.40 18.56
CA CYS A 121 -13.52 0.79 17.17
C CYS A 121 -12.19 1.32 16.61
N VAL A 122 -11.89 1.01 15.36
CA VAL A 122 -10.78 1.60 14.62
C VAL A 122 -11.34 2.30 13.39
N PHE A 123 -10.96 3.56 13.20
CA PHE A 123 -11.24 4.31 11.98
C PHE A 123 -9.92 4.72 11.34
N ALA A 124 -9.81 4.57 10.02
CA ALA A 124 -8.57 4.81 9.30
C ALA A 124 -8.63 6.10 8.49
N PHE A 125 -7.53 6.83 8.46
CA PHE A 125 -7.35 8.00 7.62
C PHE A 125 -6.15 7.77 6.69
N GLN A 126 -6.45 7.50 5.42
CA GLN A 126 -5.44 7.38 4.36
C GLN A 126 -4.99 8.77 3.92
N LEU A 127 -3.69 8.98 3.79
CA LEU A 127 -3.13 10.23 3.31
C LEU A 127 -1.83 10.03 2.54
N ARG A 128 -1.53 10.96 1.63
CA ARG A 128 -0.22 11.07 0.97
C ARG A 128 0.42 12.45 1.10
N ASN A 129 -0.27 13.38 1.77
CA ASN A 129 0.09 14.79 1.91
C ASN A 129 0.36 15.14 3.37
N PRO A 130 1.04 16.25 3.67
CA PRO A 130 1.09 16.84 5.02
C PRO A 130 -0.31 17.07 5.61
N ILE A 131 -0.42 16.93 6.93
CA ILE A 131 -1.68 17.16 7.67
C ILE A 131 -1.84 18.65 7.92
N HIS A 132 -3.00 19.19 7.54
CA HIS A 132 -3.47 20.52 7.92
C HIS A 132 -4.80 20.41 8.67
N ASN A 133 -5.28 21.50 9.26
CA ASN A 133 -6.46 21.47 10.15
C ASN A 133 -7.76 21.00 9.46
N GLY A 134 -7.88 21.13 8.14
CA GLY A 134 -8.98 20.49 7.40
C GLY A 134 -9.00 18.96 7.54
N HIS A 135 -7.85 18.28 7.47
CA HIS A 135 -7.75 16.84 7.73
C HIS A 135 -8.05 16.54 9.20
N ALA A 136 -7.51 17.35 10.11
CA ALA A 136 -7.73 17.19 11.55
C ALA A 136 -9.21 17.29 11.93
N LEU A 137 -9.94 18.25 11.35
CA LEU A 137 -11.37 18.40 11.54
C LEU A 137 -12.14 17.14 11.14
N LEU A 138 -11.81 16.52 10.00
CA LEU A 138 -12.44 15.27 9.56
C LEU A 138 -12.17 14.12 10.55
N MET A 139 -10.92 14.00 11.01
CA MET A 139 -10.52 12.97 11.99
C MET A 139 -11.21 13.16 13.35
N GLN A 140 -11.24 14.40 13.86
CA GLN A 140 -11.91 14.77 15.11
C GLN A 140 -13.42 14.56 15.02
N THR A 141 -14.05 15.02 13.94
CA THR A 141 -15.49 14.86 13.70
C THR A 141 -15.85 13.37 13.63
N THR A 142 -15.04 12.56 12.95
CA THR A 142 -15.26 11.11 12.87
C THR A 142 -15.15 10.46 14.25
N LYS A 143 -14.15 10.82 15.05
CA LYS A 143 -14.02 10.37 16.45
C LYS A 143 -15.28 10.73 17.25
N GLN A 144 -15.77 11.97 17.15
CA GLN A 144 -16.97 12.42 17.85
C GLN A 144 -18.21 11.60 17.45
N LEU A 145 -18.42 11.39 16.15
CA LEU A 145 -19.54 10.57 15.66
C LEU A 145 -19.49 9.12 16.18
N LEU A 146 -18.29 8.55 16.36
CA LEU A 146 -18.14 7.21 16.93
C LEU A 146 -18.45 7.21 18.43
N LEU A 147 -18.03 8.24 19.17
CA LEU A 147 -18.39 8.42 20.59
C LEU A 147 -19.91 8.54 20.75
N ASP A 148 -20.57 9.34 19.90
CA ASP A 148 -22.02 9.54 19.90
C ASP A 148 -22.78 8.23 19.58
N ARG A 149 -22.18 7.35 18.76
CA ARG A 149 -22.68 6.00 18.48
C ARG A 149 -22.45 5.00 19.62
N GLY A 150 -21.78 5.41 20.69
CA GLY A 150 -21.61 4.62 21.91
C GLY A 150 -20.27 3.92 22.06
N PHE A 151 -19.36 4.01 21.08
CA PHE A 151 -17.98 3.54 21.23
C PHE A 151 -17.29 4.35 22.34
N LYS A 152 -16.47 3.70 23.16
CA LYS A 152 -15.79 4.27 24.32
C LYS A 152 -14.33 4.55 24.03
N ASN A 153 -13.72 3.75 23.17
CA ASN A 153 -12.32 3.87 22.78
C ASN A 153 -12.11 3.78 21.26
N PRO A 154 -12.69 4.72 20.48
CA PRO A 154 -12.38 4.83 19.05
C PRO A 154 -10.92 5.26 18.87
N VAL A 155 -10.17 4.46 18.11
CA VAL A 155 -8.76 4.70 17.80
C VAL A 155 -8.60 5.08 16.34
N LEU A 156 -7.86 6.15 16.10
CA LEU A 156 -7.45 6.57 14.77
C LEU A 156 -6.26 5.72 14.30
N LEU A 157 -6.40 5.08 13.14
CA LEU A 157 -5.26 4.63 12.33
C LEU A 157 -4.90 5.75 11.35
N LEU A 158 -3.85 6.50 11.66
CA LEU A 158 -3.29 7.51 10.76
C LEU A 158 -2.32 6.78 9.82
N HIS A 159 -2.72 6.60 8.55
CA HIS A 159 -2.10 5.64 7.64
C HIS A 159 -1.50 6.31 6.39
N PRO A 160 -0.33 6.98 6.52
CA PRO A 160 0.31 7.64 5.39
C PRO A 160 0.83 6.61 4.38
N LEU A 161 0.60 6.87 3.09
CA LEU A 161 1.17 6.05 2.02
C LEU A 161 2.71 6.19 2.03
N GLY A 162 3.40 5.05 2.16
CA GLY A 162 4.86 4.97 2.14
C GLY A 162 5.46 4.34 0.88
N GLY A 163 4.61 3.95 -0.09
CA GLY A 163 5.03 3.44 -1.39
C GLY A 163 5.45 4.55 -2.35
N TRP A 164 5.56 4.20 -3.64
CA TRP A 164 5.83 5.16 -4.70
C TRP A 164 4.75 6.27 -4.74
N ILE A 165 5.20 7.50 -4.92
CA ILE A 165 4.40 8.72 -5.12
C ILE A 165 4.93 9.48 -6.34
N LYS A 166 4.13 10.38 -6.89
CA LYS A 166 4.56 11.25 -7.99
C LYS A 166 5.64 12.24 -7.52
N GLU A 167 6.44 12.74 -8.46
CA GLU A 167 7.68 13.50 -8.17
C GLU A 167 7.47 14.81 -7.40
N ASP A 168 6.30 15.45 -7.53
CA ASP A 168 5.96 16.70 -6.86
C ASP A 168 5.31 16.52 -5.48
N ASP A 169 5.09 15.29 -5.02
CA ASP A 169 4.58 15.02 -3.67
C ASP A 169 5.70 15.17 -2.61
N VAL A 170 5.32 15.61 -1.40
CA VAL A 170 6.27 15.76 -0.29
C VAL A 170 6.88 14.40 0.09
N PRO A 171 8.21 14.27 0.22
CA PRO A 171 8.87 13.01 0.56
C PRO A 171 8.37 12.40 1.87
N LEU A 172 8.37 11.06 1.95
CA LEU A 172 7.88 10.32 3.11
C LEU A 172 8.56 10.74 4.43
N PRO A 173 9.90 10.86 4.55
CA PRO A 173 10.53 11.27 5.80
C PRO A 173 10.04 12.63 6.31
N THR A 174 9.86 13.59 5.40
CA THR A 174 9.32 14.92 5.72
C THR A 174 7.87 14.85 6.18
N ARG A 175 7.02 14.07 5.49
CA ARG A 175 5.64 13.85 5.91
C ARG A 175 5.55 13.18 7.27
N MET A 176 6.34 12.14 7.52
CA MET A 176 6.37 11.46 8.80
C MET A 176 6.79 12.39 9.93
N ALA A 177 7.84 13.20 9.73
CA ALA A 177 8.25 14.20 10.71
C ALA A 177 7.14 15.23 10.98
N GLN A 178 6.45 15.68 9.93
CA GLN A 178 5.34 16.62 10.06
C GLN A 178 4.14 16.00 10.80
N HIS A 179 3.80 14.73 10.54
CA HIS A 179 2.71 14.04 11.23
C HIS A 179 3.02 13.82 12.71
N GLN A 180 4.28 13.51 13.03
CA GLN A 180 4.75 13.44 14.42
C GLN A 180 4.62 14.80 15.11
N ALA A 181 5.01 15.89 14.44
CA ALA A 181 4.83 17.24 14.99
C ALA A 181 3.35 17.58 15.27
N VAL A 182 2.41 17.15 14.42
CA VAL A 182 0.97 17.34 14.67
C VAL A 182 0.49 16.51 15.87
N LEU A 183 1.05 15.31 16.09
CA LEU A 183 0.73 14.48 17.26
C LEU A 183 1.38 14.97 18.55
N ASP A 184 2.42 15.79 18.45
CA ASP A 184 3.14 16.40 19.59
C ASP A 184 2.70 17.85 19.84
N ASP A 185 1.70 18.33 19.11
CA ASP A 185 1.22 19.71 19.20
C ASP A 185 0.59 20.02 20.56
N VAL A 186 0.86 21.22 21.06
CA VAL A 186 0.43 21.66 22.41
C VAL A 186 -1.08 21.84 22.52
N ASP A 187 -1.74 22.08 21.39
CA ASP A 187 -3.19 22.24 21.30
C ASP A 187 -3.93 20.89 21.22
N ASP A 188 -3.20 19.76 21.29
CA ASP A 188 -3.71 18.38 21.24
C ASP A 188 -4.70 18.16 20.08
N VAL A 189 -4.35 18.71 18.91
CA VAL A 189 -5.17 18.62 17.69
C VAL A 189 -5.50 17.17 17.36
N LEU A 190 -4.58 16.24 17.61
CA LEU A 190 -4.82 14.80 17.55
C LEU A 190 -4.30 14.12 18.80
N ASP A 191 -5.22 13.53 19.56
CA ASP A 191 -4.92 12.72 20.76
C ASP A 191 -3.95 11.57 20.44
N ARG A 192 -2.69 11.73 20.87
CA ARG A 192 -1.62 10.76 20.64
C ARG A 192 -1.87 9.41 21.31
N SER A 193 -2.59 9.39 22.44
CA SER A 193 -2.90 8.14 23.15
C SER A 193 -3.92 7.27 22.39
N ARG A 194 -4.73 7.91 21.53
CA ARG A 194 -5.76 7.25 20.71
C ARG A 194 -5.47 7.29 19.21
N THR A 195 -4.20 7.49 18.85
CA THR A 195 -3.75 7.48 17.46
C THR A 195 -2.61 6.48 17.27
N VAL A 196 -2.77 5.61 16.28
CA VAL A 196 -1.71 4.72 15.79
C VAL A 196 -1.24 5.27 14.45
N LEU A 197 -0.01 5.78 14.42
CA LEU A 197 0.70 6.14 13.19
C LEU A 197 1.47 4.91 12.70
N ALA A 198 1.16 4.44 11.49
CA ALA A 198 1.78 3.27 10.88
C ALA A 198 1.68 3.34 9.35
#